data_AF-A0A954HQ74-F1
#
_entry.id   AF-A0A954HQ74-F1
#
_cell.length_a   1.000
_cell.length_b   1.000
_cell.length_c   1.000
_cell.angle_alpha   90.00
_cell.angle_beta   90.00
_cell.angle_gamma   90.00
#
_symmetry.space_group_name_H-M   'P 1'
#
loop_
_entity.id
_entity.type
_entity.pdbx_description
1 polymer ?
#
loop_
_entity_poly.entity_id
_entity_poly.type
_entity_poly.pdbx_seq_one_letter_code
_entity_poly.pdbx_strand_id
1 'polypeptide(L)'
;HDHPFEPWTQKEFWGFAAFFARISRPQAELTTVSSVMRVRDVDRGEVMLPNSSTVIEPAFLDGSPMPDSEQDDARRRQLADWMTSPRNPYFARATVNRVWAQLFGKGIVDPIDDFGTQHEPTSPELLDLLAGHFVSTDFSLRELFRTVALTRAYQLSSGAETFDERRTKLFAQMNIKTLTAEQVYDCISVATLLETRPVSPDGANIVERFANSSRDQFVNQFKTPAGRSTEYLGGIPQALTLMNGGLISGATGLSSSGLLKSLEAPFFTNEQRTDVLYLATLSRTPDAAERELLNGYLADSASGSELRDGLADILWALLNGAEFTLNH
;
A
#
# COMPACT_ATOMS: atom_id res chain seq x y z
N HIS A 1 2.97 26.90 -24.44
CA HIS A 1 1.75 27.52 -23.89
C HIS A 1 1.77 27.30 -22.40
N ASP A 2 1.15 28.21 -21.64
CA ASP A 2 0.99 28.05 -20.20
C ASP A 2 0.07 26.87 -19.89
N HIS A 3 0.09 26.38 -18.65
CA HIS A 3 -0.74 25.25 -18.29
C HIS A 3 -2.23 25.60 -18.50
N PRO A 4 -3.02 24.74 -19.18
CA PRO A 4 -4.39 25.09 -19.56
C PRO A 4 -5.37 25.25 -18.38
N PHE A 5 -5.07 24.63 -17.22
CA PHE A 5 -5.99 24.53 -16.09
C PHE A 5 -5.38 24.90 -14.73
N GLU A 6 -4.10 25.28 -14.70
CA GLU A 6 -3.37 25.61 -13.47
C GLU A 6 -2.66 26.95 -13.67
N PRO A 7 -2.34 27.70 -12.59
CA PRO A 7 -1.75 29.03 -12.70
C PRO A 7 -0.30 29.04 -13.18
N TRP A 8 0.26 27.89 -13.57
CA TRP A 8 1.67 27.74 -13.93
C TRP A 8 1.95 28.12 -15.38
N THR A 9 2.94 28.99 -15.54
CA THR A 9 3.44 29.46 -16.82
C THR A 9 4.42 28.48 -17.45
N GLN A 10 4.60 28.59 -18.77
CA GLN A 10 5.63 27.84 -19.48
C GLN A 10 7.04 28.13 -18.91
N LYS A 11 7.30 29.35 -18.46
CA LYS A 11 8.59 29.74 -17.89
C LYS A 11 8.87 29.03 -16.57
N GLU A 12 7.88 28.93 -15.68
CA GLU A 12 8.00 28.22 -14.40
C GLU A 12 8.24 26.72 -14.61
N PHE A 13 7.56 26.12 -15.58
CA PHE A 13 7.81 24.72 -15.96
C PHE A 13 9.27 24.49 -16.37
N TRP A 14 9.81 25.33 -17.25
CA TRP A 14 11.21 25.18 -17.69
C TRP A 14 12.22 25.56 -16.60
N GLY A 15 11.87 26.50 -15.70
CA GLY A 15 12.64 26.81 -14.49
C GLY A 15 12.75 25.60 -13.56
N PHE A 16 11.65 24.88 -13.35
CA PHE A 16 11.66 23.64 -12.59
C PHE A 16 12.46 22.54 -13.30
N ALA A 17 12.31 22.41 -14.63
CA ALA A 17 13.06 21.44 -15.42
C ALA A 17 14.59 21.68 -15.37
N ALA A 18 15.02 22.92 -15.21
CA ALA A 18 16.44 23.29 -15.16
C ALA A 18 17.20 22.68 -13.95
N PHE A 19 16.49 22.27 -12.89
CA PHE A 19 17.08 21.48 -11.79
C PHE A 19 17.58 20.10 -12.24
N PHE A 20 17.01 19.55 -13.32
CA PHE A 20 17.37 18.25 -13.87
C PHE A 20 18.25 18.34 -15.12
N ALA A 21 18.63 19.55 -15.55
CA ALA A 21 19.47 19.76 -16.74
C ALA A 21 20.86 19.13 -16.61
N ARG A 22 21.34 19.01 -15.37
CA ARG A 22 22.70 18.64 -14.98
C ARG A 22 22.81 17.17 -14.52
N ILE A 23 22.14 16.26 -15.23
CA ILE A 23 22.16 14.82 -14.92
C ILE A 23 22.87 14.02 -16.01
N SER A 24 23.67 13.04 -15.61
CA SER A 24 24.26 12.04 -16.48
C SER A 24 23.77 10.65 -16.11
N ARG A 25 23.42 9.88 -17.15
CA ARG A 25 23.16 8.44 -17.05
C ARG A 25 24.40 7.73 -17.60
N PRO A 26 25.28 7.18 -16.74
CA PRO A 26 26.38 6.36 -17.23
C PRO A 26 25.79 5.15 -17.95
N GLN A 27 26.24 4.92 -19.19
CA GLN A 27 25.84 3.77 -19.97
C GLN A 27 26.38 2.52 -19.29
N ALA A 28 25.50 1.67 -18.76
CA ALA A 28 25.89 0.38 -18.20
C ALA A 28 26.41 -0.50 -19.36
N GLU A 29 27.64 -1.00 -19.25
CA GLU A 29 28.06 -2.14 -20.07
C GLU A 29 27.15 -3.33 -19.73
N LEU A 30 26.52 -3.90 -20.76
CA LEU A 30 25.39 -4.84 -20.73
C LEU A 30 25.67 -6.22 -20.08
N THR A 31 26.72 -6.38 -19.27
CA THR A 31 27.19 -7.71 -18.83
C THR A 31 26.78 -8.12 -17.41
N THR A 32 26.08 -7.29 -16.64
CA THR A 32 25.53 -7.71 -15.33
C THR A 32 24.09 -7.21 -15.11
N VAL A 33 23.16 -8.16 -15.02
CA VAL A 33 21.70 -7.96 -14.89
C VAL A 33 21.29 -7.58 -13.45
N SER A 34 21.98 -6.60 -12.86
CA SER A 34 21.61 -6.02 -11.56
C SER A 34 22.10 -4.58 -11.38
N SER A 35 22.27 -3.86 -12.49
CA SER A 35 22.66 -2.45 -12.43
C SER A 35 21.47 -1.60 -11.97
N VAL A 36 21.41 -1.31 -10.67
CA VAL A 36 20.69 -0.16 -10.16
C VAL A 36 21.15 1.05 -10.98
N MET A 37 20.26 1.64 -11.77
CA MET A 37 20.59 2.81 -12.61
C MET A 37 21.12 3.94 -11.72
N ARG A 38 22.42 4.18 -11.74
CA ARG A 38 23.06 5.24 -10.94
C ARG A 38 23.09 6.54 -11.74
N VAL A 39 22.12 7.42 -11.50
CA VAL A 39 22.14 8.80 -11.98
C VAL A 39 23.22 9.58 -11.22
N ARG A 40 24.02 10.39 -11.93
CA ARG A 40 25.02 11.28 -11.33
C ARG A 40 24.76 12.72 -11.75
N ASP A 41 24.99 13.65 -10.84
CA ASP A 41 25.03 15.08 -11.15
C ASP A 41 26.33 15.41 -11.89
N VAL A 42 26.25 16.36 -12.83
CA VAL A 42 27.38 16.84 -13.64
C VAL A 42 27.33 18.36 -13.78
N ASP A 43 28.48 19.01 -13.95
CA ASP A 43 28.54 20.49 -13.90
C ASP A 43 28.15 21.16 -15.21
N ARG A 44 27.62 20.38 -16.17
CA ARG A 44 27.22 20.84 -17.50
C ARG A 44 25.78 20.45 -17.81
N GLY A 45 25.06 21.35 -18.45
CA GLY A 45 23.69 21.15 -18.90
C GLY A 45 22.82 22.33 -18.51
N GLU A 46 22.18 22.93 -19.51
CA GLU A 46 21.23 24.01 -19.32
C GLU A 46 19.96 23.74 -20.13
N VAL A 47 18.85 24.25 -19.63
CA VAL A 47 17.54 24.15 -20.28
C VAL A 47 17.26 25.47 -21.02
N MET A 48 16.79 25.35 -22.26
CA MET A 48 16.36 26.48 -23.07
C MET A 48 14.85 26.41 -23.29
N LEU A 49 14.23 27.58 -23.42
CA LEU A 49 12.84 27.65 -23.87
C LEU A 49 12.71 27.08 -25.30
N PRO A 50 11.69 26.26 -25.60
CA PRO A 50 11.42 25.79 -26.95
C PRO A 50 11.28 26.98 -27.91
N ASN A 51 11.95 26.89 -29.07
CA ASN A 51 11.98 27.93 -30.11
C ASN A 51 12.65 29.25 -29.66
N SER A 52 13.51 29.21 -28.64
CA SER A 52 14.27 30.36 -28.16
C SER A 52 15.72 29.97 -27.88
N SER A 53 16.65 30.93 -27.98
CA SER A 53 18.03 30.80 -27.50
C SER A 53 18.19 31.23 -26.03
N THR A 54 17.09 31.57 -25.35
CA THR A 54 17.10 32.00 -23.96
C THR A 54 17.28 30.79 -23.03
N VAL A 55 18.39 30.80 -22.30
CA VAL A 55 18.64 29.89 -21.17
C VAL A 55 17.72 30.25 -20.01
N ILE A 56 17.14 29.24 -19.37
CA ILE A 56 16.30 29.39 -18.19
C ILE A 56 17.04 28.89 -16.96
N GLU A 57 17.23 29.78 -16.00
CA GLU A 57 17.81 29.46 -14.70
C GLU A 57 16.84 28.63 -13.84
N PRO A 58 17.36 27.76 -12.95
CA PRO A 58 16.54 27.03 -12.00
C PRO A 58 15.74 27.95 -11.07
N ALA A 59 14.44 27.71 -10.99
CA ALA A 59 13.52 28.41 -10.11
C ALA A 59 12.51 27.44 -9.52
N PHE A 60 12.22 27.59 -8.23
CA PHE A 60 11.24 26.77 -7.54
C PHE A 60 9.82 27.08 -8.02
N LEU A 61 8.86 26.20 -7.71
CA LEU A 61 7.46 26.36 -8.16
C LEU A 61 6.73 27.54 -7.51
N ASP A 62 7.26 28.09 -6.42
CA ASP A 62 6.77 29.35 -5.82
C ASP A 62 7.37 30.61 -6.49
N GLY A 63 8.17 30.42 -7.55
CA GLY A 63 8.84 31.49 -8.29
C GLY A 63 10.12 32.00 -7.64
N SER A 64 10.50 31.52 -6.46
CA SER A 64 11.75 31.92 -5.83
C SER A 64 12.96 31.34 -6.57
N PRO A 65 14.06 32.11 -6.73
CA PRO A 65 15.25 31.63 -7.41
C PRO A 65 15.96 30.58 -6.55
N MET A 66 16.65 29.66 -7.20
CA MET A 66 17.60 28.79 -6.52
C MET A 66 18.70 29.65 -5.86
N PRO A 67 19.05 29.44 -4.58
CA PRO A 67 20.13 30.17 -3.94
C PRO A 67 21.47 29.91 -4.63
N ASP A 68 22.31 30.93 -4.69
CA ASP A 68 23.72 30.74 -5.03
C ASP A 68 24.38 29.99 -3.87
N SER A 69 24.79 28.73 -4.11
CA SER A 69 25.51 27.94 -3.12
C SER A 69 27.01 28.09 -3.34
N GLU A 70 27.75 28.41 -2.27
CA GLU A 70 29.23 28.42 -2.28
C GLU A 70 29.81 26.99 -2.36
N GLN A 71 29.03 26.00 -1.93
CA GLN A 71 29.32 24.59 -2.14
C GLN A 71 28.69 24.20 -3.47
N ASP A 72 29.38 23.39 -4.26
CA ASP A 72 28.90 22.83 -5.54
C ASP A 72 27.74 21.82 -5.31
N ASP A 73 26.76 22.19 -4.48
CA ASP A 73 25.60 21.41 -4.13
C ASP A 73 24.76 21.28 -5.39
N ALA A 74 24.71 20.05 -5.89
CA ALA A 74 23.94 19.68 -7.06
C ALA A 74 22.53 20.30 -6.99
N ARG A 75 22.10 20.93 -8.08
CA ARG A 75 20.77 21.57 -8.23
C ARG A 75 19.65 20.71 -7.63
N ARG A 76 19.69 19.39 -7.83
CA ARG A 76 18.69 18.44 -7.30
C ARG A 76 18.65 18.35 -5.77
N ARG A 77 19.77 18.54 -5.09
CA ARG A 77 19.81 18.57 -3.62
C ARG A 77 19.06 19.79 -3.09
N GLN A 78 19.36 20.96 -3.65
CA GLN A 78 18.66 22.20 -3.29
C GLN A 78 17.15 22.10 -3.58
N LEU A 79 16.78 21.46 -4.69
CA LEU A 79 15.39 21.14 -4.98
C LEU A 79 14.77 20.22 -3.92
N ALA A 80 15.46 19.15 -3.52
CA ALA A 80 14.97 18.24 -2.50
C ALA A 80 14.79 18.95 -1.13
N ASP A 81 15.74 19.80 -0.76
CA ASP A 81 15.68 20.59 0.48
C ASP A 81 14.52 21.58 0.45
N TRP A 82 14.27 22.25 -0.69
CA TRP A 82 13.09 23.12 -0.85
C TRP A 82 11.78 22.33 -0.84
N MET A 83 11.73 21.18 -1.53
CA MET A 83 10.53 20.34 -1.59
C MET A 83 10.13 19.82 -0.21
N THR A 84 11.11 19.42 0.61
CA THR A 84 10.87 18.84 1.94
C THR A 84 10.90 19.89 3.07
N SER A 85 11.05 21.17 2.72
CA SER A 85 11.08 22.27 3.69
C SER A 85 9.75 22.36 4.47
N PRO A 86 9.79 22.60 5.79
CA PRO A 86 8.60 22.91 6.61
C PRO A 86 7.79 24.10 6.10
N ARG A 87 8.42 25.00 5.33
CA ARG A 87 7.76 26.17 4.74
C ARG A 87 7.05 25.84 3.43
N ASN A 88 7.30 24.67 2.85
CA ASN A 88 6.63 24.21 1.64
C ASN A 88 5.27 23.57 2.02
N PRO A 89 4.14 24.19 1.66
CA PRO A 89 2.82 23.70 2.07
C PRO A 89 2.40 22.42 1.33
N TYR A 90 3.02 22.11 0.18
CA TYR A 90 2.58 21.03 -0.70
C TYR A 90 3.01 19.65 -0.20
N PHE A 91 4.26 19.52 0.25
CA PHE A 91 4.83 18.23 0.62
C PHE A 91 4.11 17.56 1.78
N ALA A 92 3.81 18.33 2.83
CA ALA A 92 3.09 17.81 3.99
C ALA A 92 1.66 17.39 3.62
N ARG A 93 0.92 18.24 2.88
CA ARG A 93 -0.46 17.94 2.44
C ARG A 93 -0.52 16.72 1.54
N ALA A 94 0.38 16.62 0.56
CA ALA A 94 0.45 15.47 -0.36
C ALA A 94 0.75 14.17 0.39
N THR A 95 1.71 14.20 1.32
CA THR A 95 2.07 13.01 2.11
C THR A 95 0.93 12.57 3.03
N VAL A 96 0.29 13.52 3.72
CA VAL A 96 -0.88 13.25 4.57
C VAL A 96 -2.03 12.67 3.77
N ASN A 97 -2.36 13.24 2.63
CA ASN A 97 -3.44 12.73 1.78
C ASN A 97 -3.17 11.31 1.28
N ARG A 98 -1.90 11.00 0.96
CA ARG A 98 -1.50 9.66 0.51
C ARG A 98 -1.56 8.64 1.64
N VAL A 99 -1.12 8.98 2.85
CA VAL A 99 -1.27 8.12 4.04
C VAL A 99 -2.74 7.92 4.38
N TRP A 100 -3.54 8.99 4.34
CA TRP A 100 -4.98 8.91 4.54
C TRP A 100 -5.63 7.97 3.51
N ALA A 101 -5.32 8.12 2.24
CA ALA A 101 -5.84 7.26 1.18
C ALA A 101 -5.43 5.80 1.34
N GLN A 102 -4.22 5.53 1.83
CA GLN A 102 -3.78 4.16 2.11
C GLN A 102 -4.62 3.53 3.25
N LEU A 103 -4.95 4.33 4.27
CA LEU A 103 -5.73 3.89 5.43
C LEU A 103 -7.24 3.82 5.17
N PHE A 104 -7.82 4.78 4.47
CA PHE A 104 -9.26 4.89 4.21
C PHE A 104 -9.68 4.51 2.78
N GLY A 105 -8.73 4.13 1.92
CA GLY A 105 -8.98 3.70 0.53
C GLY A 105 -9.20 4.84 -0.45
N LYS A 106 -9.47 6.05 0.07
CA LYS A 106 -9.68 7.29 -0.68
C LYS A 106 -9.05 8.46 0.06
N GLY A 107 -8.42 9.38 -0.66
CA GLY A 107 -7.84 10.59 -0.07
C GLY A 107 -8.89 11.61 0.36
N ILE A 108 -8.49 12.52 1.25
CA ILE A 108 -9.26 13.74 1.55
C ILE A 108 -9.43 14.56 0.26
N VAL A 109 -8.35 14.61 -0.54
CA VAL A 109 -8.35 15.02 -1.95
C VAL A 109 -8.30 13.76 -2.82
N ASP A 110 -9.17 13.66 -3.80
CA ASP A 110 -9.25 12.55 -4.75
C ASP A 110 -9.46 13.08 -6.16
N PRO A 111 -8.59 12.75 -7.15
CA PRO A 111 -7.46 11.80 -7.08
C PRO A 111 -6.32 12.21 -6.12
N ILE A 112 -5.63 11.22 -5.55
CA ILE A 112 -4.66 11.43 -4.46
C ILE A 112 -3.47 12.35 -4.80
N ASP A 113 -3.12 12.41 -6.09
CA ASP A 113 -1.97 13.16 -6.62
C ASP A 113 -2.42 14.43 -7.38
N ASP A 114 -3.71 14.77 -7.36
CA ASP A 114 -4.29 15.91 -8.08
C ASP A 114 -4.88 16.93 -7.09
N PHE A 115 -4.00 17.81 -6.58
CA PHE A 115 -4.37 18.93 -5.69
C PHE A 115 -4.81 20.19 -6.46
N GLY A 116 -5.21 20.02 -7.72
CA GLY A 116 -5.60 21.13 -8.58
C GLY A 116 -6.89 21.81 -8.13
N THR A 117 -7.18 22.95 -8.75
CA THR A 117 -8.40 23.75 -8.46
C THR A 117 -9.71 23.00 -8.70
N GLN A 118 -9.67 21.89 -9.44
CA GLN A 118 -10.83 21.05 -9.76
C GLN A 118 -11.15 20.02 -8.67
N HIS A 119 -10.22 19.77 -7.75
CA HIS A 119 -10.32 18.69 -6.77
C HIS A 119 -10.18 19.23 -5.35
N GLU A 120 -11.21 19.93 -4.89
CA GLU A 120 -11.24 20.49 -3.53
C GLU A 120 -11.18 19.38 -2.46
N PRO A 121 -10.43 19.59 -1.37
CA PRO A 121 -10.42 18.65 -0.25
C PRO A 121 -11.80 18.49 0.36
N THR A 122 -12.19 17.25 0.67
CA THR A 122 -13.45 16.95 1.34
C THR A 122 -13.55 17.63 2.71
N SER A 123 -12.42 17.80 3.40
CA SER A 123 -12.29 18.65 4.59
C SER A 123 -10.92 19.35 4.56
N PRO A 124 -10.85 20.63 4.15
CA PRO A 124 -9.61 21.39 4.14
C PRO A 124 -9.01 21.57 5.53
N GLU A 125 -9.86 21.76 6.56
CA GLU A 125 -9.41 21.97 7.93
C GLU A 125 -8.71 20.74 8.50
N LEU A 126 -9.23 19.55 8.21
CA LEU A 126 -8.62 18.29 8.63
C LEU A 126 -7.27 18.07 7.95
N LEU A 127 -7.20 18.31 6.63
CA LEU A 127 -5.97 18.19 5.87
C LEU A 127 -4.88 19.13 6.43
N ASP A 128 -5.24 20.36 6.73
CA ASP A 128 -4.32 21.38 7.24
C ASP A 128 -3.86 21.05 8.66
N LEU A 129 -4.76 20.55 9.50
CA LEU A 129 -4.43 20.09 10.85
C LEU A 129 -3.42 18.95 10.83
N LEU A 130 -3.66 17.92 10.01
CA LEU A 130 -2.77 16.76 9.90
C LEU A 130 -1.44 17.15 9.24
N ALA A 131 -1.44 18.03 8.24
CA ALA A 131 -0.22 18.54 7.62
C ALA A 131 0.63 19.34 8.62
N GLY A 132 0.00 20.20 9.42
CA GLY A 132 0.67 20.93 10.50
C GLY A 132 1.27 20.02 11.56
N HIS A 133 0.55 18.96 11.95
CA HIS A 133 1.05 17.93 12.87
C HIS A 133 2.22 17.14 12.27
N PHE A 134 2.17 16.82 10.97
CA PHE A 134 3.25 16.12 10.29
C PHE A 134 4.53 16.97 10.23
N VAL A 135 4.40 18.28 9.99
CA VAL A 135 5.52 19.23 10.06
C VAL A 135 6.06 19.35 11.48
N SER A 136 5.21 19.44 12.50
CA SER A 136 5.66 19.60 13.90
C SER A 136 6.31 18.36 14.51
N THR A 137 6.20 17.20 13.84
CA THR A 137 6.82 15.92 14.23
C THR A 137 8.01 15.58 13.34
N ASP A 138 8.63 16.59 12.69
CA ASP A 138 9.77 16.43 11.78
C ASP A 138 9.51 15.41 10.67
N PHE A 139 8.30 15.43 10.10
CA PHE A 139 7.86 14.53 9.03
C PHE A 139 7.89 13.04 9.42
N SER A 140 7.64 12.72 10.69
CA SER A 140 7.57 11.33 11.16
C SER A 140 6.35 10.60 10.60
N LEU A 141 6.57 9.75 9.58
CA LEU A 141 5.52 8.87 9.05
C LEU A 141 4.94 7.96 10.14
N ARG A 142 5.79 7.46 11.05
CA ARG A 142 5.35 6.60 12.16
C ARG A 142 4.30 7.30 13.02
N GLU A 143 4.56 8.56 13.40
CA GLU A 143 3.61 9.34 14.20
C GLU A 143 2.36 9.67 13.40
N LEU A 144 2.47 10.02 12.12
CA LEU A 144 1.30 10.27 11.27
C LEU A 144 0.39 9.05 11.17
N PHE A 145 0.94 7.86 10.88
CA PHE A 145 0.17 6.60 10.85
C PHE A 145 -0.51 6.33 12.18
N ARG A 146 0.22 6.51 13.30
CA ARG A 146 -0.32 6.33 14.65
C ARG A 146 -1.47 7.29 14.92
N THR A 147 -1.29 8.57 14.64
CA THR A 147 -2.29 9.61 14.85
C THR A 147 -3.57 9.31 14.09
N VAL A 148 -3.47 8.94 12.81
CA VAL A 148 -4.66 8.59 11.99
C VAL A 148 -5.34 7.32 12.49
N ALA A 149 -4.57 6.27 12.82
CA ALA A 149 -5.11 5.00 13.29
C ALA A 149 -5.81 5.08 14.66
N LEU A 150 -5.43 6.06 15.49
CA LEU A 150 -6.06 6.33 16.79
C LEU A 150 -7.30 7.23 16.70
N THR A 151 -7.67 7.71 15.51
CA THR A 151 -8.88 8.53 15.36
C THR A 151 -10.14 7.70 15.47
N ARG A 152 -11.22 8.32 15.96
CA ARG A 152 -12.57 7.71 15.92
C ARG A 152 -12.99 7.36 14.51
N ALA A 153 -12.66 8.19 13.51
CA ALA A 153 -13.01 7.96 12.12
C ALA A 153 -12.44 6.65 11.58
N TYR A 154 -11.17 6.35 11.89
CA TYR A 154 -10.52 5.10 11.48
C TYR A 154 -11.08 3.86 12.21
N GLN A 155 -11.60 4.04 13.42
CA GLN A 155 -12.17 2.96 14.24
C GLN A 155 -13.67 2.69 13.96
N LEU A 156 -14.27 3.38 12.99
CA LEU A 156 -15.64 3.10 12.59
C LEU A 156 -15.74 1.73 11.90
N SER A 157 -16.89 1.07 12.00
CA SER A 157 -17.17 -0.13 11.20
C SER A 157 -17.50 0.25 9.75
N SER A 158 -17.23 -0.65 8.81
CA SER A 158 -17.79 -0.61 7.45
C SER A 158 -19.25 -1.06 7.36
N GLY A 159 -19.78 -1.71 8.41
CA GLY A 159 -21.14 -2.21 8.45
C GLY A 159 -22.16 -1.07 8.44
N ALA A 160 -22.95 -1.01 7.37
CA ALA A 160 -24.11 -0.14 7.27
C ALA A 160 -25.32 -0.94 6.76
N GLU A 161 -26.50 -0.70 7.33
CA GLU A 161 -27.74 -1.37 6.91
C GLU A 161 -28.09 -1.07 5.44
N THR A 162 -27.74 0.14 4.97
CA THR A 162 -27.93 0.56 3.58
C THR A 162 -26.69 1.26 3.07
N PHE A 163 -26.35 1.01 1.80
CA PHE A 163 -25.28 1.74 1.12
C PHE A 163 -25.64 3.22 0.99
N ASP A 164 -24.75 4.10 1.47
CA ASP A 164 -24.85 5.55 1.31
C ASP A 164 -23.49 6.12 0.89
N GLU A 165 -23.42 6.56 -0.36
CA GLU A 165 -22.21 7.13 -0.95
C GLU A 165 -21.71 8.35 -0.17
N ARG A 166 -22.60 9.14 0.44
CA ARG A 166 -22.23 10.32 1.21
C ARG A 166 -21.44 9.93 2.45
N ARG A 167 -21.81 8.83 3.11
CA ARG A 167 -21.08 8.32 4.29
C ARG A 167 -19.67 7.90 3.93
N THR A 168 -19.52 7.16 2.84
CA THR A 168 -18.22 6.73 2.28
C THR A 168 -17.36 7.92 1.86
N LYS A 169 -17.97 8.93 1.21
CA LYS A 169 -17.26 10.15 0.77
C LYS A 169 -16.77 10.99 1.96
N LEU A 170 -17.54 11.07 3.04
CA LEU A 170 -17.23 11.89 4.22
C LEU A 170 -16.50 11.10 5.33
N PHE A 171 -16.07 9.86 5.07
CA PHE A 171 -15.43 8.99 6.07
C PHE A 171 -16.27 8.79 7.33
N ALA A 172 -17.61 8.75 7.19
CA ALA A 172 -18.56 8.51 8.27
C ALA A 172 -18.80 7.01 8.56
N GLN A 173 -18.02 6.15 7.91
CA GLN A 173 -17.88 4.71 8.10
C GLN A 173 -16.52 4.28 7.52
N MET A 174 -16.04 3.09 7.86
CA MET A 174 -14.85 2.56 7.22
C MET A 174 -15.18 2.14 5.79
N ASN A 175 -14.36 2.59 4.84
CA ASN A 175 -14.54 2.19 3.44
C ASN A 175 -13.94 0.80 3.25
N ILE A 176 -14.68 -0.08 2.60
CA ILE A 176 -14.19 -1.40 2.21
C ILE A 176 -13.13 -1.22 1.13
N LYS A 177 -11.97 -1.87 1.31
CA LYS A 177 -10.85 -1.85 0.37
C LYS A 177 -10.47 -3.26 -0.02
N THR A 178 -10.08 -3.45 -1.27
CA THR A 178 -9.41 -4.66 -1.70
C THR A 178 -7.96 -4.66 -1.24
N LEU A 179 -7.50 -5.83 -0.82
CA LEU A 179 -6.08 -6.07 -0.62
C LEU A 179 -5.39 -6.19 -1.97
N THR A 180 -4.20 -5.60 -2.07
CA THR A 180 -3.30 -5.78 -3.21
C THR A 180 -2.84 -7.24 -3.32
N ALA A 181 -2.41 -7.67 -4.50
CA ALA A 181 -1.88 -9.02 -4.71
C ALA A 181 -0.75 -9.37 -3.72
N GLU A 182 0.13 -8.40 -3.47
CA GLU A 182 1.21 -8.48 -2.49
C GLU A 182 0.67 -8.72 -1.07
N GLN A 183 -0.35 -7.96 -0.67
CA GLN A 183 -0.97 -8.11 0.65
C GLN A 183 -1.67 -9.45 0.79
N VAL A 184 -2.43 -9.90 -0.22
CA VAL A 184 -3.10 -11.21 -0.19
C VAL A 184 -2.08 -12.34 -0.02
N TYR A 185 -0.99 -12.32 -0.79
CA TYR A 185 0.09 -13.31 -0.67
C TYR A 185 0.70 -13.32 0.73
N ASP A 186 1.05 -12.13 1.24
CA ASP A 186 1.69 -11.99 2.55
C ASP A 186 0.72 -12.41 3.68
N CYS A 187 -0.58 -12.09 3.58
CA CYS A 187 -1.63 -12.53 4.49
C CYS A 187 -1.77 -14.06 4.51
N ILE A 188 -1.83 -14.73 3.35
CA ILE A 188 -1.91 -16.20 3.28
C ILE A 188 -0.68 -16.82 3.94
N SER A 189 0.50 -16.29 3.61
CA SER A 189 1.78 -16.80 4.12
C SER A 189 1.86 -16.69 5.65
N VAL A 190 1.47 -15.54 6.20
CA VAL A 190 1.45 -15.30 7.65
C VAL A 190 0.36 -16.13 8.33
N ALA A 191 -0.88 -16.12 7.82
CA ALA A 191 -2.01 -16.83 8.41
C ALA A 191 -1.74 -18.34 8.51
N THR A 192 -1.14 -18.93 7.48
CA THR A 192 -0.93 -20.39 7.41
C THR A 192 0.46 -20.84 7.84
N LEU A 193 1.32 -19.88 8.21
CA LEU A 193 2.73 -20.12 8.56
C LEU A 193 3.51 -20.83 7.43
N LEU A 194 3.14 -20.56 6.18
CA LEU A 194 3.83 -21.00 4.97
C LEU A 194 5.19 -20.28 4.89
N GLU A 195 6.27 -21.04 4.98
CA GLU A 195 7.66 -20.55 4.89
C GLU A 195 8.00 -19.33 5.77
N THR A 196 8.00 -19.52 7.09
CA THR A 196 8.67 -18.59 8.00
C THR A 196 10.19 -18.75 7.92
N ARG A 197 10.84 -18.20 6.89
CA ARG A 197 12.25 -17.81 7.05
C ARG A 197 12.29 -16.70 8.11
N PRO A 198 13.11 -16.83 9.16
CA PRO A 198 13.16 -15.82 10.21
C PRO A 198 13.50 -14.47 9.58
N VAL A 199 12.63 -13.48 9.79
CA VAL A 199 12.96 -12.08 9.56
C VAL A 199 14.17 -11.79 10.43
N SER A 200 15.34 -11.67 9.83
CA SER A 200 16.51 -11.19 10.58
C SER A 200 16.16 -9.81 11.14
N PRO A 201 16.41 -9.55 12.45
CA PRO A 201 16.10 -8.27 13.09
C PRO A 201 16.68 -7.06 12.36
N ASP A 202 17.73 -7.27 11.57
CA ASP A 202 18.56 -6.23 10.97
C ASP A 202 18.10 -5.79 9.55
N GLY A 203 16.93 -6.24 9.07
CA GLY A 203 16.37 -5.76 7.79
C GLY A 203 17.14 -6.16 6.53
N ALA A 204 18.20 -6.96 6.66
CA ALA A 204 19.06 -7.41 5.55
C ALA A 204 18.33 -8.24 4.48
N ASN A 205 17.17 -8.80 4.80
CA ASN A 205 16.39 -9.65 3.90
C ASN A 205 15.31 -8.89 3.10
N ILE A 206 15.25 -7.55 3.17
CA ILE A 206 14.31 -6.77 2.34
C ILE A 206 14.61 -7.00 0.86
N VAL A 207 15.88 -7.20 0.49
CA VAL A 207 16.30 -7.47 -0.89
C VAL A 207 15.91 -8.89 -1.35
N GLU A 208 15.95 -9.89 -0.46
CA GLU A 208 15.54 -11.27 -0.79
C GLU A 208 14.02 -11.44 -0.94
N ARG A 209 13.19 -10.56 -0.33
CA ARG A 209 11.75 -10.51 -0.62
C ARG A 209 11.43 -10.29 -2.09
N PHE A 210 12.32 -9.62 -2.83
CA PHE A 210 12.21 -9.39 -4.28
C PHE A 210 12.80 -10.52 -5.13
N ALA A 211 13.35 -11.57 -4.53
CA ALA A 211 13.89 -12.74 -5.23
C ALA A 211 12.98 -13.98 -5.14
N ASN A 212 11.81 -13.86 -4.46
CA ASN A 212 10.85 -14.95 -4.34
C ASN A 212 10.07 -15.12 -5.65
N SER A 213 10.54 -16.03 -6.51
CA SER A 213 9.88 -16.37 -7.78
C SER A 213 8.41 -16.77 -7.60
N SER A 214 8.06 -17.47 -6.51
CA SER A 214 6.66 -17.84 -6.21
C SER A 214 5.79 -16.64 -5.84
N ARG A 215 6.34 -15.66 -5.09
CA ARG A 215 5.63 -14.41 -4.77
C ARG A 215 5.42 -13.58 -6.02
N ASP A 216 6.45 -13.44 -6.85
CA ASP A 216 6.37 -12.68 -8.10
C ASP A 216 5.41 -13.32 -9.11
N GLN A 217 5.41 -14.65 -9.23
CA GLN A 217 4.45 -15.39 -10.05
C GLN A 217 3.01 -15.16 -9.57
N PHE A 218 2.75 -15.32 -8.27
CA PHE A 218 1.44 -15.05 -7.69
C PHE A 218 1.02 -13.60 -7.94
N VAL A 219 1.89 -12.66 -7.61
CA VAL A 219 1.63 -11.23 -7.77
C VAL A 219 1.27 -10.94 -9.21
N ASN A 220 2.07 -11.38 -10.19
CA ASN A 220 1.79 -11.16 -11.62
C ASN A 220 0.47 -11.79 -12.11
N GLN A 221 0.09 -12.95 -11.60
CA GLN A 221 -1.17 -13.62 -11.97
C GLN A 221 -2.39 -12.96 -11.30
N PHE A 222 -2.20 -12.44 -10.09
CA PHE A 222 -3.25 -11.82 -9.28
C PHE A 222 -3.37 -10.31 -9.53
N LYS A 223 -2.43 -9.68 -10.27
CA LYS A 223 -2.52 -8.26 -10.62
C LYS A 223 -3.83 -8.00 -11.34
N THR A 224 -4.54 -6.99 -10.85
CA THR A 224 -5.69 -6.41 -11.53
C THR A 224 -5.25 -5.14 -12.26
N PRO A 225 -5.99 -4.71 -13.31
CA PRO A 225 -5.79 -3.39 -13.89
C PRO A 225 -5.81 -2.31 -12.79
N ALA A 226 -5.03 -1.25 -12.97
CA ALA A 226 -5.01 -0.13 -12.03
C ALA A 226 -6.44 0.43 -11.87
N GLY A 227 -6.95 0.37 -10.64
CA GLY A 227 -8.26 0.90 -10.23
C GLY A 227 -8.16 1.41 -8.79
N ARG A 228 -9.23 2.02 -8.28
CA ARG A 228 -9.24 2.48 -6.88
C ARG A 228 -9.23 1.28 -5.94
N SER A 229 -8.56 1.39 -4.80
CA SER A 229 -8.56 0.29 -3.80
C SER A 229 -9.97 -0.05 -3.29
N THR A 230 -10.90 0.90 -3.34
CA THR A 230 -12.31 0.71 -2.98
C THR A 230 -13.14 0.02 -4.07
N GLU A 231 -12.59 -0.16 -5.27
CA GLU A 231 -13.25 -0.92 -6.33
C GLU A 231 -12.86 -2.39 -6.15
N TYR A 232 -13.85 -3.29 -6.16
CA TYR A 232 -13.57 -4.72 -6.16
C TYR A 232 -13.06 -5.13 -7.54
N LEU A 233 -11.76 -5.37 -7.65
CA LEU A 233 -11.10 -5.64 -8.94
C LEU A 233 -10.93 -7.14 -9.23
N GLY A 234 -11.43 -8.03 -8.35
CA GLY A 234 -11.29 -9.48 -8.50
C GLY A 234 -12.20 -10.05 -9.59
N GLY A 235 -11.61 -10.67 -10.62
CA GLY A 235 -12.32 -11.43 -11.65
C GLY A 235 -12.23 -12.95 -11.47
N ILE A 236 -12.84 -13.69 -12.39
CA ILE A 236 -12.77 -15.16 -12.45
C ILE A 236 -11.31 -15.68 -12.38
N PRO A 237 -10.32 -15.08 -13.06
CA PRO A 237 -8.93 -15.55 -12.99
C PRO A 237 -8.34 -15.48 -11.57
N GLN A 238 -8.64 -14.42 -10.82
CA GLN A 238 -8.16 -14.25 -9.44
C GLN A 238 -8.80 -15.30 -8.52
N ALA A 239 -10.11 -15.52 -8.64
CA ALA A 239 -10.81 -16.56 -7.88
C ALA A 239 -10.26 -17.96 -8.20
N LEU A 240 -10.04 -18.28 -9.48
CA LEU A 240 -9.44 -19.56 -9.89
C LEU A 240 -7.99 -19.71 -9.42
N THR A 241 -7.24 -18.61 -9.36
CA THR A 241 -5.85 -18.60 -8.85
C THR A 241 -5.81 -18.88 -7.36
N LEU A 242 -6.77 -18.38 -6.57
CA LEU A 242 -6.90 -18.75 -5.16
C LEU A 242 -7.36 -20.22 -5.04
N MET A 243 -8.43 -20.61 -5.72
CA MET A 243 -9.01 -21.95 -5.56
C MET A 243 -8.06 -23.09 -5.96
N ASN A 244 -7.27 -22.89 -7.02
CA ASN A 244 -6.43 -23.95 -7.63
C ASN A 244 -4.93 -23.66 -7.57
N GLY A 245 -4.51 -22.54 -6.97
CA GLY A 245 -3.11 -22.12 -6.96
C GLY A 245 -2.24 -22.95 -6.01
N GLY A 246 -0.97 -23.11 -6.37
CA GLY A 246 0.02 -23.80 -5.52
C GLY A 246 0.19 -23.16 -4.15
N LEU A 247 -0.06 -21.84 -4.02
CA LEU A 247 -0.03 -21.13 -2.74
C LEU A 247 -1.10 -21.67 -1.79
N ILE A 248 -2.37 -21.71 -2.21
CA ILE A 248 -3.46 -22.19 -1.37
C ILE A 248 -3.33 -23.70 -1.11
N SER A 249 -2.93 -24.49 -2.11
CA SER A 249 -2.65 -25.92 -1.90
C SER A 249 -1.56 -26.14 -0.85
N GLY A 250 -0.52 -25.30 -0.82
CA GLY A 250 0.48 -25.32 0.25
C GLY A 250 -0.09 -24.84 1.60
N ALA A 251 -0.97 -23.84 1.58
CA ALA A 251 -1.55 -23.20 2.76
C ALA A 251 -2.52 -24.12 3.52
N THR A 252 -3.23 -24.98 2.78
CA THR A 252 -4.21 -25.94 3.30
C THR A 252 -3.67 -27.37 3.35
N GLY A 253 -2.46 -27.62 2.84
CA GLY A 253 -1.83 -28.92 2.89
C GLY A 253 -1.40 -29.30 4.31
N LEU A 254 -1.82 -30.48 4.78
CA LEU A 254 -1.53 -30.99 6.13
C LEU A 254 -0.03 -31.06 6.45
N SER A 255 0.79 -31.34 5.43
CA SER A 255 2.25 -31.46 5.57
C SER A 255 2.99 -30.14 5.39
N SER A 256 2.35 -29.09 4.86
CA SER A 256 2.99 -27.82 4.51
C SER A 256 2.51 -26.66 5.38
N SER A 257 1.25 -26.66 5.80
CA SER A 257 0.66 -25.64 6.66
C SER A 257 1.15 -25.77 8.10
N GLY A 258 1.87 -24.76 8.60
CA GLY A 258 2.27 -24.72 10.01
C GLY A 258 1.08 -24.52 10.93
N LEU A 259 0.06 -23.76 10.48
CA LEU A 259 -1.16 -23.54 11.25
C LEU A 259 -1.91 -24.85 11.49
N LEU A 260 -2.22 -25.62 10.45
CA LEU A 260 -2.96 -26.88 10.59
C LEU A 260 -2.22 -27.87 11.50
N LYS A 261 -0.90 -28.02 11.33
CA LYS A 261 -0.07 -28.85 12.22
C LYS A 261 -0.16 -28.42 13.68
N SER A 262 -0.20 -27.12 13.96
CA SER A 262 -0.32 -26.61 15.33
C SER A 262 -1.68 -26.95 15.96
N LEU A 263 -2.73 -27.03 15.15
CA LEU A 263 -4.10 -27.34 15.59
C LEU A 263 -4.34 -28.84 15.84
N GLU A 264 -3.45 -29.72 15.38
CA GLU A 264 -3.47 -31.16 15.70
C GLU A 264 -3.18 -31.44 17.18
N ALA A 265 -2.69 -30.45 17.92
CA ALA A 265 -2.35 -30.64 19.32
C ALA A 265 -3.59 -31.10 20.13
N PRO A 266 -3.44 -32.11 21.01
CA PRO A 266 -4.58 -32.81 21.63
C PRO A 266 -5.32 -31.98 22.69
N PHE A 267 -4.81 -30.81 23.05
CA PHE A 267 -5.40 -29.95 24.09
C PHE A 267 -6.45 -28.97 23.55
N PHE A 268 -6.59 -28.81 22.24
CA PHE A 268 -7.64 -27.98 21.66
C PHE A 268 -8.98 -28.73 21.56
N THR A 269 -10.08 -28.03 21.82
CA THR A 269 -11.42 -28.48 21.40
C THR A 269 -11.66 -28.12 19.94
N ASN A 270 -12.65 -28.73 19.27
CA ASN A 270 -12.98 -28.37 17.89
C ASN A 270 -13.41 -26.90 17.75
N GLU A 271 -14.18 -26.39 18.72
CA GLU A 271 -14.53 -24.97 18.80
C GLU A 271 -13.30 -24.06 18.92
N GLN A 272 -12.31 -24.43 19.73
CA GLN A 272 -11.07 -23.64 19.84
C GLN A 272 -10.26 -23.68 18.54
N ARG A 273 -10.26 -24.81 17.82
CA ARG A 273 -9.58 -24.93 16.53
C ARG A 273 -10.22 -24.01 15.49
N THR A 274 -11.55 -23.98 15.42
CA THR A 274 -12.27 -23.11 14.48
C THR A 274 -12.11 -21.64 14.83
N ASP A 275 -12.14 -21.28 16.12
CA ASP A 275 -11.85 -19.91 16.58
C ASP A 275 -10.44 -19.47 16.17
N VAL A 276 -9.43 -20.34 16.30
CA VAL A 276 -8.06 -20.02 15.86
C VAL A 276 -7.96 -19.86 14.34
N LEU A 277 -8.64 -20.71 13.54
CA LEU A 277 -8.67 -20.55 12.08
C LEU A 277 -9.27 -19.18 11.67
N TYR A 278 -10.37 -18.78 12.31
CA TYR A 278 -11.02 -17.50 12.06
C TYR A 278 -10.14 -16.31 12.48
N LEU A 279 -9.51 -16.38 13.65
CA LEU A 279 -8.62 -15.32 14.11
C LEU A 279 -7.37 -15.21 13.23
N ALA A 280 -6.81 -16.32 12.78
CA ALA A 280 -5.62 -16.33 11.92
C ALA A 280 -5.90 -15.79 10.51
N THR A 281 -7.13 -15.94 10.00
CA THR A 281 -7.49 -15.55 8.62
C THR A 281 -8.26 -14.24 8.55
N LEU A 282 -9.32 -14.09 9.35
CA LEU A 282 -10.26 -12.96 9.32
C LEU A 282 -10.10 -11.99 10.49
N SER A 283 -9.19 -12.26 11.43
CA SER A 283 -8.95 -11.40 12.61
C SER A 283 -10.18 -11.14 13.49
N ARG A 284 -11.17 -12.04 13.45
CA ARG A 284 -12.37 -12.04 14.30
C ARG A 284 -12.72 -13.46 14.72
N THR A 285 -13.67 -13.61 15.64
CA THR A 285 -14.27 -14.92 15.94
C THR A 285 -15.44 -15.22 14.98
N PRO A 286 -15.83 -16.49 14.80
CA PRO A 286 -17.06 -16.85 14.10
C PRO A 286 -18.28 -16.23 14.79
N ASP A 287 -19.28 -15.84 14.01
CA ASP A 287 -20.58 -15.47 14.54
C ASP A 287 -21.40 -16.71 14.96
N ALA A 288 -22.61 -16.49 15.49
CA ALA A 288 -23.45 -17.58 15.98
C ALA A 288 -23.89 -18.56 14.87
N ALA A 289 -24.17 -18.07 13.66
CA ALA A 289 -24.62 -18.89 12.54
C ALA A 289 -23.44 -19.66 11.92
N GLU A 290 -22.29 -19.00 11.78
CA GLU A 290 -21.03 -19.62 11.36
C GLU A 290 -20.62 -20.71 12.35
N ARG A 291 -20.70 -20.45 13.66
CA ARG A 291 -20.36 -21.44 14.70
C ARG A 291 -21.27 -22.66 14.64
N GLU A 292 -22.58 -22.48 14.46
CA GLU A 292 -23.52 -23.58 14.29
C GLU A 292 -23.18 -24.43 13.05
N LEU A 293 -22.88 -23.79 11.92
CA LEU A 293 -22.48 -24.46 10.69
C LEU A 293 -21.18 -25.25 10.85
N LEU A 294 -20.16 -24.65 11.49
CA LEU A 294 -18.86 -25.27 11.70
C LEU A 294 -18.96 -26.46 12.66
N ASN A 295 -19.76 -26.36 13.72
CA ASN A 295 -20.00 -27.48 14.64
C ASN A 295 -20.77 -28.62 13.97
N GLY A 296 -21.67 -28.31 13.03
CA GLY A 296 -22.35 -29.33 12.22
C GLY A 296 -21.42 -30.03 11.22
N TYR A 297 -20.42 -29.31 10.70
CA TYR A 297 -19.45 -29.83 9.73
C TYR A 297 -18.30 -30.61 10.39
N LEU A 298 -17.69 -30.07 11.44
CA LEU A 298 -16.70 -30.73 12.28
C LEU A 298 -17.37 -31.31 13.53
N ALA A 299 -17.99 -32.48 13.38
CA ALA A 299 -18.56 -33.19 14.53
C ALA A 299 -17.50 -33.40 15.63
N ASP A 300 -17.90 -33.30 16.90
CA ASP A 300 -17.01 -33.49 18.05
C ASP A 300 -16.29 -34.85 18.07
N SER A 301 -16.84 -35.85 17.37
CA SER A 301 -16.26 -37.18 17.22
C SER A 301 -15.18 -37.29 16.13
N ALA A 302 -14.98 -36.25 15.31
CA ALA A 302 -13.99 -36.27 14.23
C ALA A 302 -12.59 -36.46 14.81
N SER A 303 -11.85 -37.44 14.29
CA SER A 303 -10.51 -37.77 14.80
C SER A 303 -9.57 -38.19 13.66
N GLY A 304 -8.26 -38.11 13.92
CA GLY A 304 -7.24 -38.59 12.99
C GLY A 304 -7.24 -37.82 11.66
N SER A 305 -7.49 -38.52 10.54
CA SER A 305 -7.55 -37.91 9.21
C SER A 305 -8.80 -37.04 9.01
N GLU A 306 -9.96 -37.45 9.51
CA GLU A 306 -11.22 -36.72 9.30
C GLU A 306 -11.18 -35.30 9.88
N LEU A 307 -10.62 -35.16 11.09
CA LEU A 307 -10.41 -33.85 11.71
C LEU A 307 -9.46 -32.99 10.87
N ARG A 308 -8.38 -33.58 10.37
CA ARG A 308 -7.36 -32.86 9.59
C ARG A 308 -7.92 -32.36 8.27
N ASP A 309 -8.62 -33.22 7.54
CA ASP A 309 -9.25 -32.87 6.28
C ASP A 309 -10.34 -31.82 6.48
N GLY A 310 -11.17 -31.93 7.53
CA GLY A 310 -12.19 -30.93 7.86
C GLY A 310 -11.60 -29.55 8.22
N LEU A 311 -10.50 -29.50 8.97
CA LEU A 311 -9.80 -28.23 9.26
C LEU A 311 -9.17 -27.61 8.01
N ALA A 312 -8.61 -28.45 7.12
CA ALA A 312 -8.06 -28.00 5.85
C ALA A 312 -9.15 -27.41 4.94
N ASP A 313 -10.33 -28.04 4.89
CA ASP A 313 -11.48 -27.57 4.12
C ASP A 313 -12.03 -26.23 4.66
N ILE A 314 -12.13 -26.08 5.99
CA ILE A 314 -12.52 -24.80 6.60
C ILE A 314 -11.50 -23.72 6.28
N LEU A 315 -10.20 -24.01 6.45
CA LEU A 315 -9.15 -23.04 6.13
C LEU A 315 -9.21 -22.65 4.64
N TRP A 316 -9.42 -23.62 3.75
CA TRP A 316 -9.59 -23.35 2.32
C TRP A 316 -10.78 -22.42 2.06
N ALA A 317 -11.92 -22.67 2.70
CA ALA A 317 -13.11 -21.85 2.55
C ALA A 317 -12.88 -20.41 3.04
N LEU A 318 -12.20 -20.24 4.19
CA LEU A 318 -11.88 -18.92 4.74
C LEU A 318 -10.93 -18.14 3.81
N LEU A 319 -9.87 -18.78 3.30
CA LEU A 319 -8.90 -18.13 2.41
C LEU A 319 -9.50 -17.76 1.03
N ASN A 320 -10.53 -18.48 0.58
CA ASN A 320 -11.24 -18.19 -0.67
C ASN A 320 -12.48 -17.31 -0.48
N GLY A 321 -12.80 -16.91 0.76
CA GLY A 321 -13.89 -16.02 1.07
C GLY A 321 -13.61 -14.59 0.61
N ALA A 322 -14.67 -13.87 0.21
CA ALA A 322 -14.55 -12.46 -0.17
C ALA A 322 -13.94 -11.62 0.97
N GLU A 323 -14.35 -11.91 2.22
CA GLU A 323 -13.88 -11.24 3.43
C GLU A 323 -12.35 -11.27 3.57
N PHE A 324 -11.70 -12.37 3.22
CA PHE A 324 -10.25 -12.52 3.33
C PHE A 324 -9.48 -11.58 2.38
N THR A 325 -10.08 -11.22 1.24
CA THR A 325 -9.46 -10.33 0.25
C THR A 325 -9.80 -8.86 0.48
N LEU A 326 -10.58 -8.56 1.52
CA LEU A 326 -11.07 -7.22 1.83
C LEU A 326 -10.49 -6.73 3.17
N ASN A 327 -10.40 -5.42 3.29
CA ASN A 327 -10.13 -4.69 4.52
C ASN A 327 -11.36 -3.82 4.79
N HIS A 328 -12.06 -4.11 5.87
CA HIS A 328 -13.40 -3.64 6.19
C HIS A 328 -13.54 -3.24 7.67
#